data_AF-A0A2S4W4D7-F1
#
_entry.id   AF-A0A2S4W4D7-F1
#
_cell.length_a   1.000
_cell.length_b   1.000
_cell.length_c   1.000
_cell.angle_alpha   90.00
_cell.angle_beta   90.00
_cell.angle_gamma   90.00
#
_symmetry.space_group_name_H-M   'P 1'
#
loop_
_entity.id
_entity.type
_entity.pdbx_description
1 polymer ?
#
loop_
_entity_poly.entity_id
_entity_poly.type
_entity_poly.pdbx_seq_one_letter_code
_entity_poly.pdbx_strand_id
1 'polypeptide(L)'
;MVQSWLKKMEMFLAVHLACPVIWSQFGLLMLTGRAICDMEVLHSSNKTVTTWKEYSNWITSANPLSVSKRAVAEQWETLRMGPNESFEKFYERFQEWYALAHWYEFQFNPCTGLPLCLSSGLKPKIDNLMAVEERKGTLMDFDAIVLACMDEDNRYQLTINATSSTSSSKRPAKTSSSSGKKAKPNDSRKQICYNCTGKNHMKLINVCSVKVSRAKN
;
A
#
# COMPACT_ATOMS: atom_id res chain seq x y z
N MET A 1 -13.47 1.65 -8.40
CA MET A 1 -14.84 1.42 -7.90
C MET A 1 -15.70 0.70 -8.94
N VAL A 2 -15.96 1.26 -10.13
CA VAL A 2 -16.76 0.56 -11.18
C VAL A 2 -16.08 -0.69 -11.75
N GLN A 3 -14.78 -0.63 -12.09
CA GLN A 3 -14.06 -1.81 -12.60
C GLN A 3 -14.00 -2.97 -11.60
N SER A 4 -13.73 -2.64 -10.32
CA SER A 4 -13.82 -3.59 -9.21
C SER A 4 -15.20 -4.25 -9.13
N TRP A 5 -16.26 -3.44 -9.21
CA TRP A 5 -17.63 -3.92 -9.15
C TRP A 5 -17.99 -4.79 -10.37
N LEU A 6 -17.60 -4.39 -11.58
CA LEU A 6 -17.75 -5.19 -12.80
C LEU A 6 -17.05 -6.55 -12.68
N LYS A 7 -15.81 -6.58 -12.19
CA LYS A 7 -15.06 -7.83 -12.00
C LYS A 7 -15.70 -8.74 -10.94
N LYS A 8 -16.21 -8.17 -9.85
CA LYS A 8 -17.00 -8.93 -8.86
C LYS A 8 -18.26 -9.51 -9.49
N MET A 9 -18.99 -8.73 -10.28
CA MET A 9 -20.17 -9.20 -11.01
C MET A 9 -19.83 -10.32 -11.99
N GLU A 10 -18.78 -10.17 -12.79
CA GLU A 10 -18.28 -11.24 -13.69
C GLU A 10 -17.96 -12.52 -12.92
N MET A 11 -17.25 -12.41 -11.80
CA MET A 11 -16.93 -13.54 -10.94
C MET A 11 -18.19 -14.24 -10.43
N PHE A 12 -19.15 -13.48 -9.87
CA PHE A 12 -20.39 -14.07 -9.36
C PHE A 12 -21.22 -14.72 -10.46
N LEU A 13 -21.38 -14.07 -11.61
CA LEU A 13 -22.13 -14.60 -12.75
C LEU A 13 -21.46 -15.87 -13.32
N ALA A 14 -20.13 -15.89 -13.40
CA ALA A 14 -19.37 -17.05 -13.85
C ALA A 14 -19.49 -18.24 -12.88
N VAL A 15 -19.36 -18.00 -11.57
CA VAL A 15 -19.51 -19.05 -10.54
C VAL A 15 -20.90 -19.69 -10.57
N HIS A 16 -21.94 -18.91 -10.88
CA HIS A 16 -23.31 -19.40 -10.99
C HIS A 16 -23.65 -19.94 -12.38
N LEU A 17 -22.67 -20.03 -13.29
CA LEU A 17 -22.85 -20.51 -14.67
C LEU A 17 -23.96 -19.76 -15.42
N ALA A 18 -24.15 -18.46 -15.11
CA ALA A 18 -25.14 -17.63 -15.78
C ALA A 18 -24.80 -17.51 -17.27
N CYS A 19 -25.79 -17.67 -18.15
CA CYS A 19 -25.59 -17.53 -19.58
C CYS A 19 -25.00 -16.14 -19.91
N PRO A 20 -23.87 -16.02 -20.65
CA PRO A 20 -23.24 -14.73 -20.95
C PRO A 20 -24.17 -13.69 -21.59
N VAL A 21 -25.22 -14.15 -22.28
CA VAL A 21 -26.22 -13.29 -22.95
C VAL A 21 -27.03 -12.46 -21.95
N ILE A 22 -27.23 -12.94 -20.72
CA ILE A 22 -28.04 -12.24 -19.70
C ILE A 22 -27.21 -11.33 -18.79
N TRP A 23 -25.88 -11.32 -18.91
CA TRP A 23 -25.01 -10.59 -17.99
C TRP A 23 -25.24 -9.08 -18.06
N SER A 24 -25.38 -8.54 -19.27
CA SER A 24 -25.69 -7.12 -19.50
C SER A 24 -27.01 -6.75 -18.83
N GLN A 25 -28.06 -7.55 -19.05
CA GLN A 25 -29.39 -7.36 -18.45
C GLN A 25 -29.33 -7.36 -16.92
N PHE A 26 -28.58 -8.30 -16.33
CA PHE A 26 -28.36 -8.32 -14.88
C PHE A 26 -27.64 -7.05 -14.41
N GLY A 27 -26.62 -6.60 -15.12
CA GLY A 27 -25.94 -5.32 -14.85
C GLY A 27 -26.90 -4.13 -14.86
N LEU A 28 -27.80 -4.07 -15.84
CA LEU A 28 -28.82 -3.02 -15.95
C LEU A 28 -29.77 -2.99 -14.75
N LEU A 29 -30.22 -4.17 -14.29
CA LEU A 29 -31.11 -4.29 -13.12
C LEU A 29 -30.46 -3.81 -11.82
N MET A 30 -29.13 -3.83 -11.75
CA MET A 30 -28.37 -3.39 -10.58
C MET A 30 -28.06 -1.88 -10.59
N LEU A 31 -28.43 -1.16 -11.65
CA LEU A 31 -28.25 0.29 -11.71
C LEU A 31 -29.11 0.98 -10.66
N THR A 32 -28.55 2.00 -10.02
CA THR A 32 -29.23 2.79 -9.00
C THR A 32 -28.82 4.26 -9.10
N GLY A 33 -29.66 5.16 -8.58
CA GLY A 33 -29.38 6.59 -8.53
C GLY A 33 -29.10 7.20 -9.89
N ARG A 34 -28.04 8.03 -10.00
CA ARG A 34 -27.65 8.73 -11.23
C ARG A 34 -27.39 7.79 -12.42
N ALA A 35 -26.97 6.55 -12.18
CA ALA A 35 -26.70 5.58 -13.23
C ALA A 35 -27.97 5.18 -14.01
N ILE A 36 -29.15 5.22 -13.37
CA ILE A 36 -30.43 4.99 -14.05
C ILE A 36 -30.74 6.18 -14.97
N CYS A 37 -30.60 7.41 -14.47
CA CYS A 37 -30.82 8.62 -15.28
C CYS A 37 -29.91 8.66 -16.51
N ASP A 38 -28.63 8.30 -16.35
CA ASP A 38 -27.68 8.25 -17.47
C ASP A 38 -28.07 7.16 -18.50
N MET A 39 -28.74 6.08 -18.06
CA MET A 39 -29.30 5.09 -18.98
C MET A 39 -30.54 5.57 -19.73
N GLU A 40 -31.43 6.31 -19.07
CA GLU A 40 -32.59 6.90 -19.73
C GLU A 40 -32.16 7.86 -20.86
N VAL A 41 -31.10 8.64 -20.62
CA VAL A 41 -30.48 9.51 -21.65
C VAL A 41 -29.88 8.68 -22.80
N LEU A 42 -29.19 7.58 -22.48
CA LEU A 42 -28.62 6.69 -23.50
C LEU A 42 -29.73 6.07 -24.37
N HIS A 43 -30.80 5.59 -23.74
CA HIS A 43 -31.95 5.02 -24.41
C HIS A 43 -32.67 6.04 -25.29
N SER A 44 -32.85 7.26 -24.79
CA SER A 44 -33.41 8.39 -25.56
C SER A 44 -32.55 8.77 -26.77
N SER A 45 -31.26 8.45 -26.73
CA SER A 45 -30.31 8.66 -27.83
C SER A 45 -30.26 7.49 -28.83
N ASN A 46 -31.20 6.54 -28.73
CA ASN A 46 -31.32 5.35 -29.57
C ASN A 46 -30.06 4.44 -29.56
N LYS A 47 -29.28 4.49 -28.47
CA LYS A 47 -28.14 3.60 -28.23
C LYS A 47 -28.58 2.49 -27.29
N THR A 48 -28.25 1.25 -27.63
CA THR A 48 -28.58 0.07 -26.83
C THR A 48 -27.31 -0.60 -26.32
N VAL A 49 -27.44 -1.24 -25.17
CA VAL A 49 -26.39 -2.00 -24.52
C VAL A 49 -26.91 -3.42 -24.39
N THR A 50 -26.43 -4.31 -25.26
CA THR A 50 -26.97 -5.67 -25.38
C THR A 50 -25.96 -6.72 -24.94
N THR A 51 -24.67 -6.44 -25.11
CA THR A 51 -23.59 -7.34 -24.70
C THR A 51 -22.96 -6.89 -23.38
N TRP A 52 -22.36 -7.83 -22.64
CA TRP A 52 -21.61 -7.50 -21.43
C TRP A 52 -20.49 -6.48 -21.72
N LYS A 53 -19.78 -6.64 -22.85
CA LYS A 53 -18.72 -5.73 -23.28
C LYS A 53 -19.22 -4.30 -23.50
N GLU A 54 -20.35 -4.13 -24.18
CA GLU A 54 -20.99 -2.83 -24.36
C GLU A 54 -21.37 -2.22 -23.00
N TYR A 55 -21.91 -3.04 -22.09
CA TYR A 55 -22.31 -2.60 -20.76
C TYR A 55 -21.11 -2.13 -19.94
N SER A 56 -20.05 -2.94 -19.87
CA SER A 56 -18.82 -2.60 -19.16
C SER A 56 -18.20 -1.31 -19.68
N ASN A 57 -18.17 -1.13 -21.01
CA ASN A 57 -17.66 0.10 -21.63
C ASN A 57 -18.52 1.31 -21.28
N TRP A 58 -19.84 1.19 -21.41
CA TRP A 58 -20.78 2.26 -21.10
C TRP A 58 -20.67 2.69 -19.63
N ILE A 59 -20.81 1.77 -18.66
CA ILE A 59 -20.81 2.14 -17.24
C ILE A 59 -19.45 2.68 -16.78
N THR A 60 -18.35 2.23 -17.41
CA THR A 60 -17.02 2.80 -17.17
C THR A 60 -16.95 4.24 -17.69
N SER A 61 -17.49 4.51 -18.89
CA SER A 61 -17.52 5.86 -19.46
C SER A 61 -18.46 6.82 -18.73
N ALA A 62 -19.61 6.32 -18.26
CA ALA A 62 -20.60 7.08 -17.52
C ALA A 62 -20.14 7.43 -16.10
N ASN A 63 -19.10 6.74 -15.58
CA ASN A 63 -18.52 7.03 -14.27
C ASN A 63 -17.10 7.62 -14.40
N PRO A 64 -16.97 8.94 -14.60
CA PRO A 64 -15.69 9.61 -14.73
C PRO A 64 -14.86 9.61 -13.43
N LEU A 65 -15.47 9.25 -12.29
CA LEU A 65 -14.80 9.09 -11.00
C LEU A 65 -14.25 7.68 -10.78
N SER A 66 -14.30 6.81 -11.81
CA SER A 66 -13.66 5.51 -11.74
C SER A 66 -12.15 5.69 -11.49
N VAL A 67 -11.63 4.90 -10.55
CA VAL A 67 -10.19 4.85 -10.25
C VAL A 67 -9.46 4.62 -11.59
N SER A 68 -8.44 5.42 -11.88
CA SER A 68 -7.59 5.26 -13.06
C SER A 68 -6.31 4.51 -12.68
N LYS A 69 -5.57 3.99 -13.66
CA LYS A 69 -4.21 3.44 -13.40
C LYS A 69 -3.32 4.48 -12.69
N ARG A 70 -3.49 5.78 -13.00
CA ARG A 70 -2.82 6.89 -12.30
C ARG A 70 -3.22 6.97 -10.82
N ALA A 71 -4.50 6.86 -10.51
CA ALA A 71 -4.97 6.91 -9.12
C ALA A 71 -4.45 5.72 -8.29
N VAL A 72 -4.34 4.53 -8.87
CA VAL A 72 -3.71 3.36 -8.21
C VAL A 72 -2.23 3.65 -7.89
N ALA A 73 -1.51 4.27 -8.83
CA ALA A 73 -0.12 4.68 -8.62
C ALA A 73 0.02 5.76 -7.54
N GLU A 74 -0.87 6.76 -7.51
CA GLU A 74 -0.88 7.80 -6.47
C GLU A 74 -1.17 7.22 -5.08
N GLN A 75 -2.09 6.24 -5.00
CA GLN A 75 -2.33 5.49 -3.76
C GLN A 75 -1.09 4.71 -3.33
N TRP A 76 -0.38 4.07 -4.28
CA TRP A 76 0.85 3.35 -3.98
C TRP A 76 1.95 4.25 -3.37
N GLU A 77 2.14 5.46 -3.90
CA GLU A 77 3.13 6.41 -3.39
C GLU A 77 2.86 6.82 -1.93
N THR A 78 1.59 6.86 -1.55
CA THR A 78 1.15 7.27 -0.21
C THR A 78 0.88 6.10 0.73
N LEU A 79 0.77 4.86 0.22
CA LEU A 79 0.49 3.66 1.01
C LEU A 79 1.69 3.31 1.88
N ARG A 80 1.67 3.80 3.12
CA ARG A 80 2.67 3.48 4.15
C ARG A 80 1.96 3.08 5.44
N MET A 81 2.64 2.24 6.21
CA MET A 81 2.25 1.91 7.57
C MET A 81 2.43 3.16 8.44
N GLY A 82 1.34 3.58 9.07
CA GLY A 82 1.28 4.79 9.88
C GLY A 82 2.04 4.67 11.21
N PRO A 83 2.29 5.78 11.90
CA PRO A 83 2.86 5.75 13.24
C PRO A 83 1.88 5.06 14.21
N ASN A 84 2.35 4.04 14.92
CA ASN A 84 1.57 3.22 15.86
C ASN A 84 0.39 2.44 15.23
N GLU A 85 0.33 2.34 13.91
CA GLU A 85 -0.59 1.42 13.24
C GLU A 85 -0.08 -0.03 13.43
N SER A 86 -0.98 -0.96 13.77
CA SER A 86 -0.61 -2.39 13.78
C SER A 86 -0.41 -2.90 12.36
N PHE A 87 0.43 -3.93 12.20
CA PHE A 87 0.65 -4.53 10.90
C PHE A 87 -0.66 -5.08 10.30
N GLU A 88 -1.54 -5.68 11.10
CA GLU A 88 -2.84 -6.20 10.67
C GLU A 88 -3.70 -5.13 9.98
N LYS A 89 -3.90 -3.97 10.62
CA LYS A 89 -4.69 -2.87 10.04
C LYS A 89 -4.05 -2.30 8.78
N PHE A 90 -2.73 -2.17 8.77
CA PHE A 90 -2.01 -1.76 7.58
C PHE A 90 -2.19 -2.78 6.44
N TYR A 91 -2.14 -4.08 6.76
CA TYR A 91 -2.23 -5.15 5.79
C TYR A 91 -3.61 -5.22 5.14
N GLU A 92 -4.70 -4.95 5.86
CA GLU A 92 -6.04 -4.79 5.26
C GLU A 92 -6.05 -3.71 4.17
N ARG A 93 -5.51 -2.52 4.46
CA ARG A 93 -5.39 -1.43 3.47
C ARG A 93 -4.50 -1.82 2.30
N PHE A 94 -3.42 -2.54 2.58
CA PHE A 94 -2.54 -3.06 1.54
C PHE A 94 -3.26 -4.07 0.64
N GLN A 95 -4.08 -4.97 1.19
CA GLN A 95 -4.86 -5.94 0.42
C GLN A 95 -5.90 -5.27 -0.46
N GLU A 96 -6.58 -4.24 0.04
CA GLU A 96 -7.52 -3.45 -0.76
C GLU A 96 -6.82 -2.79 -1.97
N TRP A 97 -5.66 -2.17 -1.73
CA TRP A 97 -4.84 -1.61 -2.80
C TRP A 97 -4.29 -2.70 -3.74
N TYR A 98 -3.85 -3.84 -3.21
CA TYR A 98 -3.29 -4.94 -3.99
C TYR A 98 -4.32 -5.53 -4.95
N ALA A 99 -5.59 -5.67 -4.51
CA ALA A 99 -6.69 -6.07 -5.39
C ALA A 99 -6.95 -5.04 -6.49
N LEU A 100 -6.92 -3.74 -6.16
CA LEU A 100 -7.03 -2.67 -7.16
C LEU A 100 -5.87 -2.73 -8.16
N ALA A 101 -4.63 -2.91 -7.70
CA ALA A 101 -3.45 -3.02 -8.55
C ALA A 101 -3.61 -4.15 -9.57
N HIS A 102 -4.09 -5.33 -9.15
CA HIS A 102 -4.40 -6.44 -10.05
C HIS A 102 -5.47 -6.10 -11.08
N TRP A 103 -6.61 -5.52 -10.66
CA TRP A 103 -7.69 -5.19 -11.58
C TRP A 103 -7.32 -4.14 -12.63
N TYR A 104 -6.39 -3.24 -12.29
CA TYR A 104 -5.90 -2.21 -13.19
C TYR A 104 -4.60 -2.59 -13.89
N GLU A 105 -4.14 -3.84 -13.74
CA GLU A 105 -2.88 -4.36 -14.31
C GLU A 105 -1.69 -3.44 -14.00
N PHE A 106 -1.62 -2.96 -12.77
CA PHE A 106 -0.53 -2.14 -12.28
C PHE A 106 0.68 -3.04 -12.02
N GLN A 107 1.83 -2.72 -12.62
CA GLN A 107 3.05 -3.52 -12.49
C GLN A 107 3.65 -3.35 -11.10
N PHE A 108 3.70 -4.44 -10.35
CA PHE A 108 4.11 -4.43 -8.95
C PHE A 108 4.62 -5.81 -8.51
N ASN A 109 5.66 -5.83 -7.67
CA ASN A 109 6.14 -7.04 -7.01
C ASN A 109 5.82 -6.98 -5.50
N PRO A 110 4.95 -7.84 -4.98
CA PRO A 110 4.51 -7.79 -3.58
C PRO A 110 5.62 -8.15 -2.58
N CYS A 111 6.55 -9.03 -2.94
CA CYS A 111 7.66 -9.43 -2.08
C CYS A 111 8.65 -8.28 -1.82
N THR A 112 8.85 -7.41 -2.81
CA THR A 112 9.71 -6.23 -2.65
C THR A 112 8.93 -5.00 -2.20
N GLY A 113 7.65 -4.92 -2.56
CA GLY A 113 6.83 -3.75 -2.32
C GLY A 113 6.33 -3.65 -0.89
N LEU A 114 5.80 -4.74 -0.32
CA LEU A 114 5.30 -4.75 1.05
C LEU A 114 6.37 -4.26 2.06
N PRO A 115 7.64 -4.75 2.02
CA PRO A 115 8.71 -4.26 2.88
C PRO A 115 9.06 -2.77 2.73
N LEU A 116 8.75 -2.13 1.59
CA LEU A 116 8.98 -0.69 1.39
C LEU A 116 7.92 0.17 2.08
N CYS A 117 6.76 -0.40 2.35
CA CYS A 117 5.65 0.30 2.99
C CYS A 117 5.65 0.20 4.51
N LEU A 118 6.44 -0.71 5.08
CA LEU A 118 6.50 -0.94 6.52
C LEU A 118 7.04 0.28 7.28
N SER A 119 6.66 0.36 8.56
CA SER A 119 7.18 1.37 9.46
C SER A 119 8.69 1.25 9.65
N SER A 120 9.34 2.34 10.07
CA SER A 120 10.78 2.36 10.33
C SER A 120 11.25 1.39 11.42
N GLY A 121 10.34 0.93 12.30
CA GLY A 121 10.63 -0.07 13.32
C GLY A 121 10.56 -1.50 12.81
N LEU A 122 9.59 -1.80 11.94
CA LEU A 122 9.37 -3.15 11.42
C LEU A 122 10.24 -3.45 10.20
N LYS A 123 10.40 -2.46 9.31
CA LYS A 123 11.16 -2.61 8.06
C LYS A 123 12.55 -3.25 8.24
N PRO A 124 13.43 -2.75 9.12
CA PRO A 124 14.78 -3.31 9.24
C PRO A 124 14.79 -4.75 9.72
N LYS A 125 13.80 -5.17 10.52
CA LYS A 125 13.69 -6.55 11.00
C LYS A 125 13.35 -7.50 9.86
N ILE A 126 12.39 -7.11 9.02
CA ILE A 126 11.96 -7.89 7.87
C ILE A 126 13.06 -7.93 6.80
N ASP A 127 13.70 -6.80 6.51
CA ASP A 127 14.84 -6.75 5.59
C ASP A 127 15.97 -7.69 6.05
N ASN A 128 16.24 -7.78 7.36
CA ASN A 128 17.23 -8.71 7.90
C ASN A 128 16.81 -10.19 7.75
N LEU A 129 15.54 -10.52 8.00
CA LEU A 129 15.03 -11.88 7.80
C LEU A 129 15.13 -12.30 6.32
N MET A 130 14.73 -11.42 5.41
CA MET A 130 14.86 -11.63 3.97
C MET A 130 16.33 -11.85 3.56
N ALA A 131 17.26 -11.04 4.07
CA ALA A 131 18.70 -11.19 3.81
C ALA A 131 19.32 -12.45 4.43
N VAL A 132 18.73 -13.02 5.48
CA VAL A 132 19.15 -14.32 6.05
C VAL A 132 18.74 -15.45 5.12
N GLU A 133 17.50 -15.44 4.62
CA GLU A 133 17.03 -16.45 3.67
C GLU A 133 17.77 -16.38 2.34
N GLU A 134 18.00 -15.16 1.82
CA GLU A 134 18.75 -14.99 0.57
C GLU A 134 20.16 -15.59 0.65
N ARG A 135 20.83 -15.45 1.79
CA ARG A 135 22.14 -16.08 2.04
C ARG A 135 22.10 -17.61 2.10
N LYS A 136 20.93 -18.21 2.36
CA LYS A 136 20.70 -19.66 2.27
C LYS A 136 20.38 -20.12 0.84
N GLY A 137 20.31 -19.19 -0.12
CA GLY A 137 19.94 -19.46 -1.51
C GLY A 137 18.43 -19.54 -1.74
N THR A 138 17.62 -19.12 -0.77
CA THR A 138 16.16 -19.13 -0.84
C THR A 138 15.62 -17.70 -0.79
N LEU A 139 14.59 -17.40 -1.59
CA LEU A 139 13.85 -16.15 -1.47
C LEU A 139 12.60 -16.40 -0.64
N MET A 140 12.25 -15.47 0.25
CA MET A 140 10.98 -15.53 0.94
C MET A 140 9.84 -15.30 -0.06
N ASP A 141 8.86 -16.19 -0.05
CA ASP A 141 7.60 -15.96 -0.75
C ASP A 141 6.76 -14.89 -0.03
N PHE A 142 5.70 -14.44 -0.69
CA PHE A 142 4.87 -13.37 -0.16
C PHE A 142 4.21 -13.73 1.17
N ASP A 143 3.71 -14.95 1.30
CA ASP A 143 3.01 -15.41 2.50
C ASP A 143 3.97 -15.49 3.70
N ALA A 144 5.19 -15.97 3.50
CA ALA A 144 6.24 -15.98 4.50
C ALA A 144 6.62 -14.56 4.95
N ILE A 145 6.67 -13.59 4.03
CA ILE A 145 6.93 -12.18 4.39
C ILE A 145 5.78 -11.62 5.25
N VAL A 146 4.53 -11.89 4.87
CA VAL A 146 3.35 -11.45 5.62
C VAL A 146 3.34 -12.03 7.04
N LEU A 147 3.59 -13.34 7.16
CA LEU A 147 3.68 -14.01 8.46
C LEU A 147 4.80 -13.42 9.32
N ALA A 148 5.99 -13.22 8.76
CA ALA A 148 7.10 -12.61 9.48
C ALA A 148 6.80 -11.19 9.97
N CYS A 149 6.09 -10.39 9.16
CA CYS A 149 5.63 -9.06 9.56
C CYS A 149 4.68 -9.13 10.75
N MET A 150 3.72 -10.05 10.71
CA MET A 150 2.72 -10.23 11.77
C MET A 150 3.36 -10.70 13.07
N ASP A 151 4.29 -11.66 13.01
CA ASP A 151 5.03 -12.15 14.17
C ASP A 151 5.87 -11.06 14.83
N GLU A 152 6.61 -10.27 14.06
CA GLU A 152 7.48 -9.22 14.60
C GLU A 152 6.70 -8.02 15.16
N ASP A 153 5.55 -7.68 14.61
CA ASP A 153 4.65 -6.67 15.17
C ASP A 153 4.03 -7.17 16.49
N ASN A 154 3.54 -8.40 16.53
CA ASN A 154 2.98 -9.01 17.74
C ASN A 154 4.02 -9.06 18.88
N ARG A 155 5.27 -9.45 18.58
CA ARG A 155 6.37 -9.43 19.57
C ARG A 155 6.63 -8.03 20.13
N TYR A 156 6.55 -7.00 19.28
CA TYR A 156 6.72 -5.62 19.71
C TYR A 156 5.58 -5.17 20.64
N GLN A 157 4.33 -5.48 20.30
CA GLN A 157 3.16 -5.14 21.13
C GLN A 157 3.20 -5.83 22.50
N LEU A 158 3.58 -7.10 22.55
CA LEU A 158 3.77 -7.83 23.81
C LEU A 158 4.84 -7.18 24.70
N THR A 159 5.93 -6.71 24.10
CA THR A 159 7.02 -6.05 24.82
C THR A 159 6.58 -4.72 25.43
N ILE A 160 5.79 -3.92 24.70
CA ILE A 160 5.20 -2.66 25.21
C ILE A 160 4.25 -2.94 26.39
N ASN A 161 3.39 -3.94 26.26
CA ASN A 161 2.42 -4.28 27.30
C ASN A 161 3.11 -4.82 28.57
N ALA A 162 4.23 -5.54 28.42
CA ALA A 162 5.02 -6.00 29.55
C ALA A 162 5.70 -4.84 30.31
N THR A 163 6.23 -3.84 29.58
CA THR A 163 6.91 -2.68 30.20
C THR A 163 5.94 -1.66 30.80
N SER A 164 4.71 -1.53 30.28
CA SER A 164 3.68 -0.67 30.88
C SER A 164 3.13 -1.22 32.19
N SER A 165 2.99 -2.55 32.30
CA SER A 165 2.49 -3.25 33.50
C SER A 165 3.48 -3.29 34.68
N THR A 166 4.77 -3.06 34.44
CA THR A 166 5.80 -3.08 35.51
C THR A 166 6.01 -1.72 36.20
N SER A 167 5.31 -0.67 35.76
CA SER A 167 5.50 0.69 36.27
C SER A 167 4.80 1.00 37.62
N SER A 168 4.09 0.03 38.22
CA SER A 168 3.34 0.21 39.47
C SER A 168 3.97 -0.42 40.72
N SER A 169 5.30 -0.37 40.86
CA SER A 169 5.97 -0.70 42.13
C SER A 169 6.54 0.58 42.78
N LYS A 170 5.70 1.28 43.56
CA LYS A 170 6.14 2.35 44.48
C LYS A 170 6.96 1.74 45.63
N ARG A 171 8.26 2.02 45.68
CA ARG A 171 9.07 2.03 46.91
C ARG A 171 9.80 3.37 47.06
N PRO A 172 10.12 3.79 48.29
CA PRO A 172 9.90 5.16 48.74
C PRO A 172 11.06 6.10 48.43
N ALA A 173 10.69 7.38 48.35
CA ALA A 173 11.58 8.50 48.07
C ALA A 173 12.69 8.65 49.14
N LYS A 174 13.93 8.81 48.66
CA LYS A 174 14.97 9.55 49.38
C LYS A 174 15.56 10.62 48.47
N THR A 175 15.80 11.74 49.11
CA THR A 175 16.02 13.09 48.61
C THR A 175 17.43 13.35 48.08
N SER A 176 17.47 14.29 47.13
CA SER A 176 18.50 15.32 46.89
C SER A 176 19.96 14.89 46.64
N SER A 177 20.50 15.25 45.48
CA SER A 177 21.37 16.44 45.36
C SER A 177 21.94 16.59 43.94
N SER A 178 22.45 17.79 43.71
CA SER A 178 22.68 18.54 42.48
C SER A 178 23.96 18.21 41.68
N SER A 179 23.96 18.73 40.45
CA SER A 179 25.11 19.35 39.74
C SER A 179 25.81 18.54 38.66
N GLY A 180 25.92 19.14 37.47
CA GLY A 180 26.97 18.78 36.50
C GLY A 180 26.63 19.01 35.03
N LYS A 181 26.86 20.23 34.51
CA LYS A 181 26.97 20.53 33.08
C LYS A 181 28.10 19.72 32.44
N LYS A 182 27.93 19.27 31.18
CA LYS A 182 28.97 19.36 30.12
C LYS A 182 28.36 19.10 28.73
N ALA A 183 28.81 19.90 27.77
CA ALA A 183 28.35 19.92 26.38
C ALA A 183 29.41 19.35 25.42
N LYS A 184 28.92 18.69 24.35
CA LYS A 184 29.51 18.43 23.00
C LYS A 184 30.74 17.48 22.90
N PRO A 185 30.96 16.76 21.76
CA PRO A 185 30.80 17.25 20.39
C PRO A 185 30.14 16.31 19.34
N ASN A 186 29.85 16.95 18.23
CA ASN A 186 29.31 16.48 16.95
C ASN A 186 30.31 15.55 16.23
N ASP A 187 29.97 14.29 15.98
CA ASP A 187 30.75 13.40 15.12
C ASP A 187 30.05 13.19 13.77
N SER A 188 30.74 13.67 12.74
CA SER A 188 30.25 13.74 11.36
C SER A 188 30.64 12.47 10.61
N ARG A 189 29.91 11.37 10.85
CA ARG A 189 30.01 10.19 9.98
C ARG A 189 29.43 10.53 8.60
N LYS A 190 30.32 10.59 7.61
CA LYS A 190 30.00 10.64 6.17
C LYS A 190 29.14 9.43 5.80
N GLN A 191 27.83 9.63 5.72
CA GLN A 191 26.85 8.63 5.30
C GLN A 191 26.86 8.55 3.76
N ILE A 192 27.14 7.36 3.23
CA ILE A 192 27.20 7.07 1.79
C ILE A 192 25.78 6.75 1.31
N CYS A 193 25.38 7.28 0.15
CA CYS A 193 24.09 6.95 -0.48
C CYS A 193 24.14 5.54 -1.08
N TYR A 194 23.27 4.65 -0.62
CA TYR A 194 23.20 3.25 -1.08
C TYR A 194 22.76 3.09 -2.53
N ASN A 195 22.17 4.11 -3.14
CA ASN A 195 21.71 4.04 -4.54
C ASN A 195 22.77 4.49 -5.57
N CYS A 196 23.82 5.22 -5.16
CA CYS A 196 24.78 5.79 -6.14
C CYS A 196 26.25 5.86 -5.68
N THR A 197 26.63 5.38 -4.48
CA THR A 197 28.01 5.31 -3.97
C THR A 197 28.82 6.63 -3.92
N GLY A 198 28.22 7.75 -4.32
CA GLY A 198 28.84 9.08 -4.33
C GLY A 198 28.95 9.71 -2.94
N LYS A 199 30.01 10.50 -2.72
CA LYS A 199 30.40 11.01 -1.39
C LYS A 199 29.85 12.37 -0.98
N ASN A 200 28.96 13.03 -1.74
CA ASN A 200 28.48 14.38 -1.39
C ASN A 200 26.99 14.61 -1.71
N HIS A 201 26.09 14.20 -0.80
CA HIS A 201 24.69 14.63 -0.83
C HIS A 201 24.27 15.16 0.56
N MET A 202 23.80 16.41 0.61
CA MET A 202 23.30 17.05 1.84
C MET A 202 21.86 16.59 2.11
N LYS A 203 21.58 16.24 3.37
CA LYS A 203 20.27 15.85 3.88
C LYS A 203 19.23 16.94 3.59
N LEU A 204 18.25 16.60 2.77
CA LEU A 204 16.80 16.79 2.95
C LEU A 204 16.15 16.53 1.58
N ILE A 205 15.10 15.69 1.60
CA ILE A 205 14.24 15.33 0.47
C ILE A 205 14.82 14.26 -0.46
N ASN A 206 14.04 13.19 -0.61
CA ASN A 206 14.25 12.01 -1.44
C ASN A 206 14.11 12.35 -2.94
N VAL A 207 14.92 13.28 -3.47
CA VAL A 207 14.97 13.58 -4.91
C VAL A 207 16.39 13.41 -5.42
N CYS A 208 16.57 12.42 -6.28
CA CYS A 208 17.77 12.27 -7.09
C CYS A 208 17.67 13.24 -8.29
N SER A 209 17.98 14.52 -8.07
CA SER A 209 18.07 15.49 -9.17
C SER A 209 19.40 15.31 -9.89
N VAL A 210 19.38 14.59 -11.01
CA VAL A 210 20.47 14.65 -11.99
C VAL A 210 20.53 16.08 -12.54
N LYS A 211 21.54 16.85 -12.12
CA LYS A 211 21.90 18.09 -12.84
C LYS A 211 22.51 17.68 -14.18
N VAL A 212 21.73 17.77 -15.24
CA VAL A 212 22.25 17.77 -16.61
C VAL A 212 23.02 19.08 -16.80
N SER A 213 24.34 19.01 -16.70
CA SER A 213 25.23 20.10 -17.12
C SER A 213 25.25 20.12 -18.64
N ARG A 214 24.56 21.10 -19.23
CA ARG A 214 24.67 21.43 -20.65
C ARG A 214 26.07 22.00 -20.88
N ALA A 215 26.95 21.21 -21.49
CA ALA A 215 28.25 21.71 -21.94
C ALA A 215 28.01 22.78 -23.02
N LYS A 216 28.55 23.98 -22.79
CA LYS A 216 28.79 24.94 -23.87
C LYS A 216 29.97 24.41 -24.68
N ASN A 217 29.73 24.18 -25.96
CA ASN A 217 30.62 24.56 -27.06
C ASN A 217 29.74 24.78 -28.29
#